data_AF-A0A4V3WEI2-F1
#
_entry.id   AF-A0A4V3WEI2-F1
#
_cell.length_a   1.000
_cell.length_b   1.000
_cell.length_c   1.000
_cell.angle_alpha   90.00
_cell.angle_beta   90.00
_cell.angle_gamma   90.00
#
_symmetry.space_group_name_H-M   'P 1'
#
loop_
_entity.id
_entity.type
_entity.pdbx_description
1 polymer ?
#
loop_
_entity_poly.entity_id
_entity_poly.type
_entity_poly.pdbx_seq_one_letter_code
_entity_poly.pdbx_strand_id
1 'polypeptide(L)'
;MDSSNQAGWWSPLDTYGTGLEYAYMAYNAPGSTAGTHKVYIARRDGTGAWSNIPVMNGTSVAEFVDDNGHNQPSIARDGSGRFHVFASMHNNTWRYFRSDTVGGAPQEHAADMPDPTMKVTYPIVTTAPNGDLYLFVRADNDPGGKRYGVLLRWDNAASTWSQIAVIASNLNKSVYPDDLVFDSNGDLHILFEWAQFAASALRHQLSYLKYSPSTGTFSKADGTAVSAPVSLTTADIVQPLASTEAYVTSGDDPGGPGVQSAKLIVDSNNSPIIAYRYREEGSSTFSVKLATHNASGWQRQTVYNASETRAAIDVTWTGSAARVYYAVTSGTDRAYMATLSGGVWTPTSIAPGVPIERLAVKRNAKGVDILYLVDLTNLKLIYGRNP
;
A
#
# COMPACT_ATOMS: atom_id res chain seq x y z
N MET A 1 -6.81 -9.34 -17.25
CA MET A 1 -5.58 -9.13 -16.46
C MET A 1 -4.93 -10.49 -16.21
N ASP A 2 -3.69 -10.53 -15.72
CA ASP A 2 -3.07 -11.75 -15.22
C ASP A 2 -3.54 -12.06 -13.78
N SER A 3 -3.38 -13.31 -13.35
CA SER A 3 -3.75 -13.76 -12.01
C SER A 3 -2.86 -13.23 -10.88
N SER A 4 -1.65 -12.73 -11.16
CA SER A 4 -0.70 -12.22 -10.16
C SER A 4 -1.10 -10.89 -9.50
N ASN A 5 -2.25 -10.32 -9.86
CA ASN A 5 -2.82 -9.13 -9.22
C ASN A 5 -3.43 -9.44 -7.83
N GLN A 6 -2.60 -9.87 -6.86
CA GLN A 6 -3.06 -10.42 -5.58
C GLN A 6 -2.44 -9.82 -4.31
N ALA A 7 -1.63 -8.77 -4.38
CA ALA A 7 -1.09 -8.13 -3.18
C ALA A 7 -2.09 -7.13 -2.56
N GLY A 8 -2.12 -7.01 -1.23
CA GLY A 8 -2.96 -6.04 -0.52
C GLY A 8 -2.24 -4.75 -0.09
N TRP A 9 -0.91 -4.74 -0.19
CA TRP A 9 -0.06 -3.67 0.37
C TRP A 9 0.40 -2.62 -0.65
N TRP A 10 0.54 -2.98 -1.92
CA TRP A 10 0.92 -2.13 -3.06
C TRP A 10 0.09 -0.83 -3.26
N SER A 11 0.64 0.10 -4.05
CA SER A 11 0.03 1.40 -4.41
C SER A 11 -0.24 1.48 -5.93
N PRO A 12 -1.27 0.80 -6.46
CA PRO A 12 -1.46 0.65 -7.92
C PRO A 12 -2.18 1.77 -8.62
N LEU A 13 -2.83 2.62 -7.84
CA LEU A 13 -3.83 3.55 -8.32
C LEU A 13 -3.35 4.95 -8.06
N ASP A 14 -3.32 5.75 -9.11
CA ASP A 14 -3.10 7.19 -9.00
C ASP A 14 -4.17 7.96 -9.77
N THR A 15 -4.44 9.18 -9.33
CA THR A 15 -5.42 10.08 -9.97
C THR A 15 -4.82 11.45 -10.20
N TYR A 16 -5.21 12.12 -11.27
CA TYR A 16 -4.69 13.45 -11.60
C TYR A 16 -5.76 14.36 -12.20
N GLY A 17 -5.59 15.67 -11.96
CA GLY A 17 -6.32 16.75 -12.63
C GLY A 17 -7.35 17.45 -11.74
N THR A 18 -7.40 18.78 -11.86
CA THR A 18 -8.38 19.65 -11.19
C THR A 18 -9.61 19.95 -12.07
N GLY A 19 -9.51 19.73 -13.39
CA GLY A 19 -10.60 19.93 -14.36
C GLY A 19 -11.13 18.64 -15.01
N LEU A 20 -10.23 17.72 -15.37
CA LEU A 20 -10.51 16.43 -16.01
C LEU A 20 -9.99 15.30 -15.13
N GLU A 21 -10.83 14.30 -14.84
CA GLU A 21 -10.49 13.17 -13.95
C GLU A 21 -9.66 12.14 -14.72
N TYR A 22 -8.35 12.13 -14.52
CA TYR A 22 -7.48 11.05 -14.97
C TYR A 22 -7.33 10.00 -13.87
N ALA A 23 -7.40 8.72 -14.25
CA ALA A 23 -7.07 7.60 -13.37
C ALA A 23 -6.04 6.70 -14.07
N TYR A 24 -5.03 6.29 -13.33
CA TYR A 24 -3.95 5.43 -13.78
C TYR A 24 -3.88 4.22 -12.87
N MET A 25 -3.86 3.04 -13.47
CA MET A 25 -3.85 1.77 -12.76
C MET A 25 -2.69 0.93 -13.28
N ALA A 26 -1.63 0.78 -12.49
CA ALA A 26 -0.59 -0.19 -12.81
C ALA A 26 -1.10 -1.60 -12.52
N TYR A 27 -0.93 -2.52 -13.46
CA TYR A 27 -1.43 -3.88 -13.33
C TYR A 27 -0.58 -4.88 -14.12
N ASN A 28 -0.70 -6.14 -13.72
CA ASN A 28 -0.12 -7.26 -14.44
C ASN A 28 -1.09 -7.78 -15.51
N ALA A 29 -0.67 -7.78 -16.77
CA ALA A 29 -1.37 -8.39 -17.89
C ALA A 29 -0.75 -9.76 -18.22
N PRO A 30 -1.47 -10.68 -18.90
CA PRO A 30 -0.90 -11.97 -19.27
C PRO A 30 0.40 -11.81 -20.07
N GLY A 31 1.41 -12.62 -19.71
CA GLY A 31 2.70 -12.64 -20.37
C GLY A 31 2.69 -13.39 -21.71
N SER A 32 3.88 -13.60 -22.26
CA SER A 32 4.06 -14.35 -23.51
C SER A 32 3.90 -15.87 -23.31
N THR A 33 4.09 -16.35 -22.08
CA THR A 33 3.97 -17.75 -21.69
C THR A 33 3.12 -17.90 -20.42
N ALA A 34 2.54 -19.07 -20.20
CA ALA A 34 1.80 -19.33 -18.96
C ALA A 34 2.72 -19.23 -17.73
N GLY A 35 2.25 -18.58 -16.66
CA GLY A 35 3.05 -18.33 -15.45
C GLY A 35 3.97 -17.10 -15.57
N THR A 36 3.74 -16.24 -16.55
CA THR A 36 4.42 -14.95 -16.69
C THR A 36 3.41 -13.83 -16.87
N HIS A 37 3.81 -12.61 -16.50
CA HIS A 37 3.03 -11.40 -16.70
C HIS A 37 3.86 -10.29 -17.33
N LYS A 38 3.17 -9.40 -18.06
CA LYS A 38 3.67 -8.12 -18.54
C LYS A 38 3.10 -6.98 -17.70
N VAL A 39 3.86 -5.90 -17.53
CA VAL A 39 3.42 -4.75 -16.74
C VAL A 39 2.85 -3.65 -17.64
N TYR A 40 1.66 -3.15 -17.30
CA TYR A 40 0.97 -2.07 -18.02
C TYR A 40 0.38 -1.05 -17.06
N ILE A 41 0.12 0.14 -17.57
CA ILE A 41 -0.71 1.16 -16.92
C ILE A 41 -2.00 1.29 -17.73
N ALA A 42 -3.14 0.92 -17.15
CA ALA A 42 -4.43 1.28 -17.70
C ALA A 42 -4.71 2.75 -17.37
N ARG A 43 -4.89 3.56 -18.40
CA ARG A 43 -5.19 4.99 -18.31
C ARG A 43 -6.64 5.22 -18.70
N ARG A 44 -7.40 5.79 -17.78
CA ARG A 44 -8.66 6.48 -18.07
C ARG A 44 -8.39 7.96 -18.19
N ASP A 45 -8.68 8.55 -19.34
CA ASP A 45 -8.47 9.98 -19.54
C ASP A 45 -9.64 10.84 -19.06
N GLY A 46 -9.46 12.16 -19.18
CA GLY A 46 -10.45 13.16 -18.82
C GLY A 46 -11.82 13.05 -19.49
N THR A 47 -11.87 12.44 -20.68
CA THR A 47 -13.11 12.18 -21.42
C THR A 47 -13.74 10.85 -21.04
N GLY A 48 -13.00 10.01 -20.31
CA GLY A 48 -13.36 8.66 -19.94
C GLY A 48 -12.92 7.60 -20.93
N ALA A 49 -12.11 7.95 -21.93
CA ALA A 49 -11.53 6.98 -22.85
C ALA A 49 -10.43 6.17 -22.17
N TRP A 50 -10.33 4.90 -22.55
CA TRP A 50 -9.37 3.96 -22.01
C TRP A 50 -8.23 3.71 -22.98
N SER A 51 -7.02 3.60 -22.44
CA SER A 51 -5.82 3.19 -23.17
C SER A 51 -4.91 2.40 -22.24
N ASN A 52 -4.02 1.59 -22.81
CA ASN A 52 -2.96 0.91 -22.06
C ASN A 52 -1.61 1.50 -22.46
N ILE A 53 -0.81 1.83 -21.46
CA ILE A 53 0.56 2.28 -21.63
C ILE A 53 1.47 1.12 -21.20
N PRO A 54 2.30 0.56 -22.08
CA PRO A 54 3.21 -0.50 -21.69
C PRO A 54 4.34 0.05 -20.82
N VAL A 55 4.75 -0.74 -19.83
CA VAL A 55 6.01 -0.52 -19.11
C VAL A 55 7.09 -1.29 -19.85
N MET A 56 8.13 -0.59 -20.30
CA MET A 56 9.09 -1.09 -21.28
C MET A 56 10.44 -1.43 -20.65
N ASN A 57 11.07 -2.48 -21.15
CA ASN A 57 12.47 -2.82 -20.92
C ASN A 57 13.19 -2.83 -22.28
N GLY A 58 13.72 -1.66 -22.66
CA GLY A 58 14.26 -1.44 -24.00
C GLY A 58 13.15 -1.48 -25.06
N THR A 59 13.23 -2.41 -25.99
CA THR A 59 12.28 -2.53 -27.13
C THR A 59 11.08 -3.42 -26.82
N SER A 60 11.05 -4.07 -25.66
CA SER A 60 10.00 -5.03 -25.28
C SER A 60 9.24 -4.55 -24.05
N VAL A 61 8.01 -4.98 -23.88
CA VAL A 61 7.28 -4.79 -22.61
C VAL A 61 7.96 -5.60 -21.53
N ALA A 62 8.15 -5.01 -20.35
CA ALA A 62 8.73 -5.70 -19.20
C ALA A 62 7.88 -6.91 -18.84
N GLU A 63 8.52 -8.07 -18.73
CA GLU A 63 7.88 -9.36 -18.53
C GLU A 63 8.63 -10.17 -17.46
N PHE A 64 7.88 -10.78 -16.55
CA PHE A 64 8.43 -11.48 -15.38
C PHE A 64 7.64 -12.76 -15.08
N VAL A 65 8.26 -13.68 -14.35
CA VAL A 65 7.58 -14.86 -13.79
C VAL A 65 6.57 -14.42 -12.73
N ASP A 66 5.45 -15.10 -12.64
CA ASP A 66 4.42 -14.81 -11.62
C ASP A 66 4.93 -15.15 -10.21
N ASP A 67 4.66 -14.24 -9.28
CA ASP A 67 4.87 -14.45 -7.84
C ASP A 67 3.69 -13.79 -7.11
N ASN A 68 2.77 -14.62 -6.64
CA ASN A 68 1.53 -14.16 -6.04
C ASN A 68 1.81 -13.49 -4.70
N GLY A 69 1.29 -12.28 -4.56
CA GLY A 69 1.54 -11.42 -3.39
C GLY A 69 2.73 -10.49 -3.58
N HIS A 70 3.74 -10.83 -4.38
CA HIS A 70 4.94 -9.99 -4.47
C HIS A 70 5.01 -9.15 -5.75
N ASN A 71 4.47 -9.65 -6.87
CA ASN A 71 4.75 -9.06 -8.17
C ASN A 71 3.81 -7.95 -8.65
N GLN A 72 2.94 -7.47 -7.77
CA GLN A 72 2.02 -6.39 -8.13
C GLN A 72 2.73 -5.03 -8.21
N PRO A 73 2.48 -4.22 -9.25
CA PRO A 73 3.20 -2.97 -9.47
C PRO A 73 2.65 -1.80 -8.66
N SER A 74 3.53 -1.03 -8.03
CA SER A 74 3.18 0.28 -7.46
C SER A 74 3.51 1.40 -8.45
N ILE A 75 2.67 2.43 -8.47
CA ILE A 75 2.80 3.58 -9.36
C ILE A 75 2.59 4.90 -8.62
N ALA A 76 3.38 5.90 -9.00
CA ALA A 76 3.11 7.29 -8.66
C ALA A 76 3.44 8.19 -9.87
N ARG A 77 2.97 9.43 -9.80
CA ARG A 77 3.30 10.48 -10.76
C ARG A 77 4.02 11.63 -10.06
N ASP A 78 5.18 12.03 -10.57
CA ASP A 78 5.92 13.16 -10.01
C ASP A 78 5.35 14.52 -10.45
N GLY A 79 5.87 15.60 -9.88
CA GLY A 79 5.45 16.98 -10.18
C GLY A 79 5.72 17.39 -11.63
N SER A 80 6.67 16.74 -12.30
CA SER A 80 6.93 16.92 -13.73
C SER A 80 5.95 16.12 -14.60
N GLY A 81 5.08 15.32 -13.98
CA GLY A 81 4.05 14.55 -14.65
C GLY A 81 4.53 13.22 -15.24
N ARG A 82 5.70 12.73 -14.85
CA ARG A 82 6.26 11.43 -15.24
C ARG A 82 5.69 10.33 -14.37
N PHE A 83 5.43 9.17 -14.97
CA PHE A 83 5.12 7.96 -14.23
C PHE A 83 6.39 7.35 -13.65
N HIS A 84 6.26 6.82 -12.44
CA HIS A 84 7.25 6.02 -11.74
C HIS A 84 6.57 4.70 -11.38
N VAL A 85 7.10 3.58 -11.86
CA VAL A 85 6.55 2.25 -11.65
C VAL A 85 7.60 1.35 -11.04
N PHE A 86 7.24 0.67 -9.95
CA PHE A 86 8.06 -0.36 -9.33
C PHE A 86 7.31 -1.69 -9.44
N ALA A 87 7.93 -2.71 -10.02
CA ALA A 87 7.21 -3.92 -10.35
C ALA A 87 8.01 -5.19 -10.06
N SER A 88 7.30 -6.25 -9.71
CA SER A 88 7.82 -7.61 -9.73
C SER A 88 9.05 -7.85 -8.86
N MET A 89 9.09 -7.36 -7.62
CA MET A 89 10.25 -7.52 -6.73
C MET A 89 9.93 -8.36 -5.48
N HIS A 90 10.61 -9.51 -5.38
CA HIS A 90 10.68 -10.34 -4.19
C HIS A 90 12.14 -10.73 -3.93
N ASN A 91 12.81 -9.99 -3.03
CA ASN A 91 14.25 -10.12 -2.81
C ASN A 91 15.04 -9.99 -4.12
N ASN A 92 14.67 -9.01 -4.94
CA ASN A 92 15.33 -8.69 -6.20
C ASN A 92 16.01 -7.34 -6.09
N THR A 93 17.03 -7.11 -6.91
CA THR A 93 17.52 -5.76 -7.18
C THR A 93 16.41 -4.91 -7.81
N TRP A 94 16.63 -3.61 -7.87
CA TRP A 94 15.66 -2.65 -8.39
C TRP A 94 15.10 -3.05 -9.76
N ARG A 95 13.77 -3.01 -9.85
CA ARG A 95 12.98 -3.07 -11.09
C ARG A 95 12.11 -1.82 -11.11
N TYR A 96 12.76 -0.71 -11.44
CA TYR A 96 12.18 0.61 -11.44
C TYR A 96 12.10 1.13 -12.87
N PHE A 97 10.94 1.65 -13.22
CA PHE A 97 10.64 2.17 -14.52
C PHE A 97 10.12 3.60 -14.42
N ARG A 98 10.57 4.48 -15.30
CA ARG A 98 10.16 5.88 -15.34
C ARG A 98 9.85 6.31 -16.76
N SER A 99 8.80 7.10 -16.96
CA SER A 99 8.61 7.77 -18.25
C SER A 99 9.49 9.03 -18.31
N ASP A 100 10.25 9.23 -19.38
CA ASP A 100 11.05 10.47 -19.54
C ASP A 100 10.23 11.68 -20.00
N THR A 101 8.99 11.45 -20.43
CA THR A 101 8.06 12.49 -20.86
C THR A 101 6.70 12.34 -20.18
N VAL A 102 5.96 13.44 -20.14
CA VAL A 102 4.61 13.46 -19.57
C VAL A 102 3.70 12.47 -20.30
N GLY A 103 3.22 11.46 -19.57
CA GLY A 103 2.29 10.46 -20.11
C GLY A 103 2.93 9.46 -21.08
N GLY A 104 4.26 9.49 -21.26
CA GLY A 104 5.00 8.53 -22.07
C GLY A 104 5.03 7.13 -21.45
N ALA A 105 5.41 6.14 -22.25
CA ALA A 105 5.65 4.78 -21.75
C ALA A 105 6.87 4.76 -20.81
N PRO A 106 6.74 4.24 -19.57
CA PRO A 106 7.90 4.08 -18.69
C PRO A 106 8.95 3.15 -19.28
N GLN A 107 10.23 3.50 -19.11
CA GLN A 107 11.39 2.72 -19.50
C GLN A 107 12.16 2.25 -18.26
N GLU A 108 13.02 1.25 -18.41
CA GLU A 108 13.87 0.72 -17.35
C GLU A 108 14.86 1.80 -16.85
N HIS A 109 14.91 2.00 -15.53
CA HIS A 109 15.73 3.02 -14.87
C HIS A 109 16.33 2.52 -13.54
N ALA A 110 16.50 1.21 -13.32
CA ALA A 110 17.02 0.68 -12.06
C ALA A 110 18.39 1.26 -11.66
N ALA A 111 19.22 1.65 -12.64
CA ALA A 111 20.51 2.30 -12.40
C ALA A 111 20.39 3.68 -11.72
N ASP A 112 19.22 4.33 -11.78
CA ASP A 112 18.95 5.61 -11.12
C ASP A 112 18.68 5.44 -9.61
N MET A 113 18.46 4.21 -9.14
CA MET A 113 18.18 3.93 -7.73
C MET A 113 19.47 3.89 -6.90
N PRO A 114 19.44 4.39 -5.64
CA PRO A 114 20.56 4.27 -4.72
C PRO A 114 20.85 2.79 -4.41
N ASP A 115 22.14 2.48 -4.21
CA ASP A 115 22.64 1.11 -3.99
C ASP A 115 22.05 0.10 -4.99
N PRO A 116 22.66 -0.05 -6.19
CA PRO A 116 22.15 -0.95 -7.22
C PRO A 116 22.20 -2.44 -6.80
N THR A 117 22.89 -2.76 -5.71
CA THR A 117 23.00 -4.13 -5.18
C THR A 117 21.94 -4.44 -4.12
N MET A 118 21.23 -3.43 -3.62
CA MET A 118 20.17 -3.59 -2.62
C MET A 118 19.08 -4.48 -3.18
N LYS A 119 18.77 -5.55 -2.44
CA LYS A 119 17.61 -6.39 -2.73
C LYS A 119 16.43 -5.91 -1.90
N VAL A 120 15.30 -5.74 -2.55
CA VAL A 120 14.10 -5.18 -1.94
C VAL A 120 12.86 -5.99 -2.26
N THR A 121 11.85 -5.77 -1.42
CA THR A 121 10.50 -6.30 -1.56
C THR A 121 9.49 -5.21 -1.16
N TYR A 122 8.30 -5.20 -1.76
CA TYR A 122 7.15 -4.35 -1.41
C TYR A 122 7.38 -2.83 -1.54
N PRO A 123 7.64 -2.31 -2.75
CA PRO A 123 7.70 -0.87 -2.98
C PRO A 123 6.33 -0.21 -2.76
N ILE A 124 6.24 0.69 -1.79
CA ILE A 124 5.08 1.56 -1.55
C ILE A 124 5.51 2.98 -1.91
N VAL A 125 4.81 3.63 -2.84
CA VAL A 125 5.21 4.95 -3.35
C VAL A 125 4.05 5.93 -3.29
N THR A 126 4.35 7.17 -2.92
CA THR A 126 3.38 8.26 -2.87
C THR A 126 4.00 9.56 -3.38
N THR A 127 3.15 10.44 -3.91
CA THR A 127 3.54 11.77 -4.40
C THR A 127 3.35 12.80 -3.29
N ALA A 128 4.40 13.57 -3.00
CA ALA A 128 4.36 14.69 -2.08
C ALA A 128 3.69 15.93 -2.72
N PRO A 129 3.14 16.87 -1.93
CA PRO A 129 2.52 18.08 -2.46
C PRO A 129 3.44 18.95 -3.34
N ASN A 130 4.76 18.89 -3.11
CA ASN A 130 5.77 19.60 -3.92
C ASN A 130 6.13 18.86 -5.22
N GLY A 131 5.55 17.68 -5.48
CA GLY A 131 5.81 16.86 -6.65
C GLY A 131 6.97 15.88 -6.51
N ASP A 132 7.67 15.84 -5.38
CA ASP A 132 8.61 14.77 -5.06
C ASP A 132 7.88 13.44 -4.86
N LEU A 133 8.61 12.34 -4.91
CA LEU A 133 8.08 11.03 -4.54
C LEU A 133 8.78 10.48 -3.31
N TYR A 134 8.03 9.73 -2.52
CA TYR A 134 8.56 9.00 -1.37
C TYR A 134 8.27 7.53 -1.57
N LEU A 135 9.31 6.72 -1.41
CA LEU A 135 9.28 5.27 -1.59
C LEU A 135 9.68 4.60 -0.29
N PHE A 136 8.88 3.65 0.16
CA PHE A 136 9.17 2.81 1.31
C PHE A 136 9.24 1.35 0.87
N VAL A 137 10.33 0.68 1.24
CA VAL A 137 10.61 -0.71 0.87
C VAL A 137 11.11 -1.51 2.06
N ARG A 138 10.96 -2.83 1.99
CA ARG A 138 11.72 -3.76 2.83
C ARG A 138 13.01 -4.14 2.12
N ALA A 139 14.16 -3.94 2.77
CA ALA A 139 15.45 -4.41 2.29
C ALA A 139 15.81 -5.79 2.89
N ASP A 140 16.29 -6.69 2.05
CA ASP A 140 16.51 -8.11 2.36
C ASP A 140 17.98 -8.41 2.80
N ASN A 141 18.49 -7.68 3.81
CA ASN A 141 19.83 -7.91 4.38
C ASN A 141 19.85 -9.00 5.46
N ASP A 142 19.68 -10.24 5.02
CA ASP A 142 19.58 -11.42 5.88
C ASP A 142 20.82 -11.75 6.75
N PRO A 143 22.09 -11.42 6.37
CA PRO A 143 23.27 -11.65 7.21
C PRO A 143 23.18 -11.11 8.65
N GLY A 144 22.39 -10.06 8.87
CA GLY A 144 22.16 -9.49 10.20
C GLY A 144 20.99 -10.11 10.97
N GLY A 145 20.34 -11.17 10.45
CA GLY A 145 19.16 -11.80 11.06
C GLY A 145 17.93 -10.89 11.09
N LYS A 146 17.81 -9.96 10.13
CA LYS A 146 16.73 -8.97 10.08
C LYS A 146 16.46 -8.49 8.66
N ARG A 147 15.25 -8.00 8.40
CA ARG A 147 14.89 -7.24 7.19
C ARG A 147 14.32 -5.89 7.58
N TYR A 148 14.99 -4.81 7.15
CA TYR A 148 14.71 -3.46 7.63
C TYR A 148 13.92 -2.64 6.60
N GLY A 149 13.23 -1.61 7.07
CA GLY A 149 12.49 -0.67 6.25
C GLY A 149 13.35 0.52 5.83
N VAL A 150 13.36 0.86 4.55
CA VAL A 150 14.14 1.98 3.99
C VAL A 150 13.21 3.00 3.35
N LEU A 151 13.35 4.26 3.74
CA LEU A 151 12.64 5.38 3.11
C LEU A 151 13.59 6.10 2.13
N LEU A 152 13.11 6.30 0.90
CA LEU A 152 13.81 6.97 -0.18
C LEU A 152 12.98 8.15 -0.71
N ARG A 153 13.65 9.13 -1.30
CA ARG A 153 13.03 10.30 -1.93
C ARG A 153 13.50 10.45 -3.38
N TRP A 154 12.55 10.69 -4.26
CA TRP A 154 12.79 11.28 -5.57
C TRP A 154 12.73 12.78 -5.43
N ASP A 155 13.84 13.46 -5.69
CA ASP A 155 13.82 14.90 -5.88
C ASP A 155 13.38 15.21 -7.31
N ASN A 156 12.17 15.76 -7.46
CA ASN A 156 11.61 15.99 -8.78
C ASN A 156 12.38 17.05 -9.58
N ALA A 157 12.92 18.07 -8.90
CA ALA A 157 13.67 19.14 -9.53
C ALA A 157 15.03 18.64 -10.03
N ALA A 158 15.74 17.84 -9.23
CA ALA A 158 17.03 17.26 -9.60
C ALA A 158 16.88 16.00 -10.50
N SER A 159 15.70 15.39 -10.53
CA SER A 159 15.45 14.10 -11.17
C SER A 159 16.40 13.00 -10.68
N THR A 160 16.53 12.88 -9.36
CA THR A 160 17.41 11.87 -8.72
C THR A 160 16.75 11.24 -7.51
N TRP A 161 16.98 9.93 -7.31
CA TRP A 161 16.64 9.26 -6.07
C TRP A 161 17.77 9.41 -5.04
N SER A 162 17.39 9.51 -3.76
CA SER A 162 18.31 9.42 -2.62
C SER A 162 17.67 8.66 -1.47
N GLN A 163 18.49 7.99 -0.65
CA GLN A 163 18.02 7.37 0.59
C GLN A 163 17.89 8.42 1.68
N ILE A 164 16.74 8.46 2.37
CA ILE A 164 16.53 9.31 3.53
C ILE A 164 17.10 8.63 4.77
N ALA A 165 16.60 7.45 5.09
CA ALA A 165 16.99 6.70 6.28
C ALA A 165 16.55 5.23 6.21
N VAL A 166 17.23 4.38 6.98
CA VAL A 166 16.61 3.14 7.48
C VAL A 166 15.67 3.55 8.61
N ILE A 167 14.35 3.44 8.40
CA ILE A 167 13.35 3.99 9.34
C ILE A 167 12.90 2.99 10.40
N ALA A 168 12.99 1.69 10.11
CA ALA A 168 12.57 0.64 11.02
C ALA A 168 13.51 -0.57 10.91
N SER A 169 14.01 -1.06 12.03
CA SER A 169 14.92 -2.22 12.08
C SER A 169 14.88 -2.83 13.48
N ASN A 170 14.69 -4.15 13.57
CA ASN A 170 14.90 -4.89 14.80
C ASN A 170 15.51 -6.27 14.48
N LEU A 171 16.36 -6.77 15.36
CA LEU A 171 16.92 -8.12 15.26
C LEU A 171 15.79 -9.16 15.29
N ASN A 172 15.93 -10.24 14.51
CA ASN A 172 14.95 -11.32 14.39
C ASN A 172 13.57 -10.87 13.89
N LYS A 173 13.50 -9.75 13.19
CA LYS A 173 12.25 -9.20 12.64
C LYS A 173 12.41 -8.78 11.20
N SER A 174 11.29 -8.79 10.50
CA SER A 174 11.15 -8.29 9.14
C SER A 174 10.07 -7.22 9.08
N VAL A 175 10.41 -6.05 8.55
CA VAL A 175 9.46 -4.96 8.32
C VAL A 175 8.58 -5.27 7.11
N TYR A 176 7.28 -5.00 7.21
CA TYR A 176 6.33 -5.10 6.09
C TYR A 176 5.74 -3.72 5.84
N PRO A 177 6.10 -3.05 4.73
CA PRO A 177 5.47 -1.80 4.32
C PRO A 177 3.98 -1.96 4.03
N ASP A 178 3.16 -1.01 4.52
CA ASP A 178 1.71 -1.01 4.25
C ASP A 178 1.25 0.21 3.45
N ASP A 179 1.67 1.42 3.86
CA ASP A 179 1.18 2.64 3.23
C ASP A 179 2.01 3.90 3.52
N LEU A 180 1.83 4.93 2.67
CA LEU A 180 2.44 6.24 2.73
C LEU A 180 1.44 7.35 2.34
N VAL A 181 1.19 8.30 3.24
CA VAL A 181 0.25 9.42 2.97
C VAL A 181 0.84 10.74 3.43
N PHE A 182 0.77 11.75 2.57
CA PHE A 182 1.09 13.14 2.96
C PHE A 182 -0.13 13.82 3.57
N ASP A 183 0.13 14.61 4.62
CA ASP A 183 -0.86 15.54 5.16
C ASP A 183 -0.76 16.94 4.57
N SER A 184 -1.68 17.82 4.98
CA SER A 184 -1.75 19.19 4.46
C SER A 184 -0.58 20.08 4.90
N ASN A 185 0.19 19.68 5.92
CA ASN A 185 1.42 20.35 6.33
C ASN A 185 2.64 19.90 5.51
N GLY A 186 2.48 18.87 4.66
CA GLY A 186 3.58 18.25 3.95
C GLY A 186 4.38 17.26 4.79
N ASP A 187 3.84 16.80 5.93
CA ASP A 187 4.41 15.69 6.68
C ASP A 187 3.98 14.35 6.07
N LEU A 188 4.89 13.38 6.04
CA LEU A 188 4.66 12.04 5.57
C LEU A 188 4.27 11.12 6.73
N HIS A 189 3.10 10.51 6.64
CA HIS A 189 2.61 9.47 7.53
C HIS A 189 2.98 8.11 6.94
N ILE A 190 3.57 7.24 7.77
CA ILE A 190 4.20 5.98 7.35
C ILE A 190 3.64 4.84 8.19
N LEU A 191 3.19 3.78 7.51
CA LEU A 191 2.58 2.61 8.13
C LEU A 191 3.34 1.33 7.79
N PHE A 192 3.56 0.48 8.80
CA PHE A 192 4.22 -0.81 8.62
C PHE A 192 3.89 -1.83 9.71
N GLU A 193 4.09 -3.09 9.39
CA GLU A 193 3.93 -4.23 10.30
C GLU A 193 5.28 -4.92 10.54
N TRP A 194 5.34 -5.78 11.55
CA TRP A 194 6.50 -6.62 11.84
C TRP A 194 6.15 -8.10 11.71
N ALA A 195 7.04 -8.88 11.12
CA ALA A 195 6.96 -10.34 11.12
C ALA A 195 8.19 -10.94 11.78
N GLN A 196 8.09 -12.22 12.14
CA GLN A 196 9.26 -13.00 12.53
C GLN A 196 10.21 -13.12 11.32
N PHE A 197 11.52 -12.95 11.56
CA PHE A 197 12.54 -13.17 10.53
C PHE A 197 12.59 -14.67 10.13
N ALA A 198 12.76 -15.02 8.85
CA ALA A 198 13.00 -14.14 7.70
C ALA A 198 11.75 -13.50 7.09
N ALA A 199 10.61 -14.18 7.20
CA ALA A 199 9.30 -13.69 6.77
C ALA A 199 8.21 -14.54 7.43
N SER A 200 6.99 -13.99 7.54
CA SER A 200 5.80 -14.74 7.94
C SER A 200 4.57 -14.16 7.26
N ALA A 201 3.61 -15.02 6.93
CA ALA A 201 2.30 -14.62 6.40
C ALA A 201 1.44 -13.88 7.44
N LEU A 202 1.70 -14.14 8.73
CA LEU A 202 1.09 -13.46 9.86
C LEU A 202 2.05 -12.42 10.42
N ARG A 203 1.55 -11.21 10.62
CA ARG A 203 2.34 -10.05 11.04
C ARG A 203 1.75 -9.49 12.33
N HIS A 204 2.47 -8.61 12.97
CA HIS A 204 2.21 -8.17 14.33
C HIS A 204 2.61 -6.72 14.49
N GLN A 205 2.13 -6.12 15.58
CA GLN A 205 2.60 -4.80 16.03
C GLN A 205 2.50 -3.74 14.92
N LEU A 206 1.32 -3.58 14.32
CA LEU A 206 1.06 -2.50 13.35
C LEU A 206 1.59 -1.19 13.93
N SER A 207 2.48 -0.54 13.21
CA SER A 207 3.34 0.54 13.68
C SER A 207 3.22 1.76 12.78
N TYR A 208 3.27 2.92 13.39
CA TYR A 208 3.16 4.21 12.74
C TYR A 208 4.41 5.05 12.96
N LEU A 209 4.75 5.88 11.98
CA LEU A 209 5.68 7.00 12.11
C LEU A 209 5.20 8.19 11.29
N LYS A 210 5.51 9.39 11.75
CA LYS A 210 5.44 10.62 10.96
C LYS A 210 6.84 11.11 10.66
N TYR A 211 7.14 11.44 9.41
CA TYR A 211 8.36 12.08 8.96
C TYR A 211 8.06 13.49 8.45
N SER A 212 8.78 14.49 8.93
CA SER A 212 8.66 15.88 8.48
C SER A 212 9.82 16.24 7.56
N PRO A 213 9.62 16.32 6.22
CA PRO A 213 10.70 16.67 5.29
C PRO A 213 11.35 18.03 5.56
N SER A 214 10.59 19.00 6.07
CA SER A 214 11.05 20.35 6.35
C SER A 214 12.09 20.44 7.47
N THR A 215 12.07 19.48 8.41
CA THR A 215 12.95 19.43 9.58
C THR A 215 13.84 18.18 9.60
N GLY A 216 13.54 17.18 8.77
CA GLY A 216 14.21 15.88 8.77
C GLY A 216 13.89 15.01 9.99
N THR A 217 12.84 15.31 10.75
CA THR A 217 12.54 14.64 12.03
C THR A 217 11.48 13.55 11.89
N PHE A 218 11.65 12.47 12.67
CA PHE A 218 10.62 11.45 12.86
C PHE A 218 9.89 11.66 14.19
N SER A 219 8.59 11.37 14.23
CA SER A 219 7.75 11.46 15.42
C SER A 219 6.66 10.40 15.46
N LYS A 220 6.11 10.16 16.65
CA LYS A 220 4.89 9.37 16.88
C LYS A 220 3.64 10.21 16.56
N ALA A 221 2.45 9.60 16.61
CA ALA A 221 1.18 10.29 16.36
C ALA A 221 0.86 11.36 17.42
N ASP A 222 1.40 11.25 18.63
CA ASP A 222 1.30 12.27 19.69
C ASP A 222 2.33 13.42 19.54
N GLY A 223 3.16 13.39 18.50
CA GLY A 223 4.22 14.38 18.25
C GLY A 223 5.54 14.12 18.98
N THR A 224 5.63 13.07 19.80
CA THR A 224 6.89 12.68 20.46
C THR A 224 7.94 12.34 19.41
N ALA A 225 9.07 13.06 19.41
CA ALA A 225 10.18 12.79 18.51
C ALA A 225 10.80 11.41 18.75
N VAL A 226 11.21 10.74 17.68
CA VAL A 226 11.90 9.44 17.73
C VAL A 226 13.09 9.44 16.78
N SER A 227 14.10 8.62 17.09
CA SER A 227 15.26 8.42 16.20
C SER A 227 15.02 7.21 15.29
N ALA A 228 15.32 7.37 14.01
CA ALA A 228 15.38 6.27 13.06
C ALA A 228 16.73 5.51 13.16
N PRO A 229 16.75 4.17 13.02
CA PRO A 229 15.58 3.31 12.87
C PRO A 229 14.85 3.09 14.20
N VAL A 230 13.52 3.03 14.14
CA VAL A 230 12.73 2.56 15.29
C VAL A 230 12.76 1.03 15.41
N SER A 231 12.57 0.56 16.64
CA SER A 231 12.47 -0.86 17.00
C SER A 231 11.07 -1.16 17.54
N LEU A 232 10.84 -2.40 18.00
CA LEU A 232 9.58 -2.79 18.65
C LEU A 232 9.28 -2.03 19.95
N THR A 233 10.28 -1.37 20.56
CA THR A 233 10.12 -0.60 21.80
C THR A 233 10.07 0.90 21.59
N THR A 234 10.52 1.39 20.42
CA THR A 234 10.56 2.83 20.12
C THR A 234 9.55 3.27 19.06
N ALA A 235 9.03 2.33 18.25
CA ALA A 235 7.95 2.60 17.30
C ALA A 235 6.65 3.01 18.02
N ASP A 236 5.80 3.75 17.31
CA ASP A 236 4.44 4.03 17.76
C ASP A 236 3.53 2.85 17.40
N ILE A 237 3.10 2.06 18.39
CA ILE A 237 2.38 0.82 18.16
C ILE A 237 0.87 1.07 18.11
N VAL A 238 0.32 0.96 16.90
CA VAL A 238 -1.12 1.08 16.59
C VAL A 238 -1.90 -0.13 17.11
N GLN A 239 -1.40 -1.35 16.87
CA GLN A 239 -2.01 -2.60 17.33
C GLN A 239 -0.95 -3.40 18.11
N PRO A 240 -0.97 -3.40 19.46
CA PRO A 240 -0.06 -4.21 20.24
C PRO A 240 -0.40 -5.69 20.14
N LEU A 241 0.54 -6.54 20.59
CA LEU A 241 0.29 -7.96 20.78
C LEU A 241 -0.84 -8.16 21.79
N ALA A 242 -1.78 -9.06 21.48
CA ALA A 242 -2.66 -9.62 22.49
C ALA A 242 -1.90 -10.54 23.46
N SER A 243 -2.55 -10.94 24.56
CA SER A 243 -1.95 -11.73 25.64
C SER A 243 -1.22 -12.99 25.18
N THR A 244 -1.80 -13.74 24.25
CA THR A 244 -1.20 -14.97 23.70
C THR A 244 -0.66 -14.81 22.29
N GLU A 245 -0.68 -13.58 21.76
CA GLU A 245 -0.13 -13.30 20.44
C GLU A 245 1.40 -13.37 20.49
N ALA A 246 1.96 -14.20 19.61
CA ALA A 246 3.39 -14.41 19.51
C ALA A 246 3.84 -14.33 18.06
N TYR A 247 5.07 -13.87 17.87
CA TYR A 247 5.74 -13.94 16.58
C TYR A 247 5.94 -15.40 16.18
N VAL A 248 5.44 -15.76 15.00
CA VAL A 248 5.50 -17.11 14.46
C VAL A 248 6.21 -17.10 13.11
N THR A 249 7.12 -18.07 12.91
CA THR A 249 7.75 -18.30 11.61
C THR A 249 6.89 -19.30 10.83
N SER A 250 6.27 -18.86 9.74
CA SER A 250 5.50 -19.75 8.87
C SER A 250 5.45 -19.22 7.44
N GLY A 251 5.56 -20.12 6.45
CA GLY A 251 5.37 -19.77 5.03
C GLY A 251 3.89 -19.55 4.70
N ASP A 252 3.01 -20.32 5.33
CA ASP A 252 1.55 -20.21 5.23
C ASP A 252 0.96 -19.53 6.47
N ASP A 253 -0.33 -19.19 6.45
CA ASP A 253 -1.02 -18.66 7.64
C ASP A 253 -1.05 -19.74 8.76
N PRO A 254 -0.36 -19.54 9.90
CA PRO A 254 -0.30 -20.53 10.97
C PRO A 254 -1.54 -20.52 11.88
N GLY A 255 -2.52 -19.65 11.64
CA GLY A 255 -3.61 -19.38 12.59
C GLY A 255 -3.17 -18.46 13.74
N GLY A 256 -4.08 -18.19 14.67
CA GLY A 256 -3.81 -17.35 15.85
C GLY A 256 -3.81 -15.84 15.58
N PRO A 257 -3.76 -15.00 16.62
CA PRO A 257 -3.95 -13.56 16.47
C PRO A 257 -2.83 -12.89 15.68
N GLY A 258 -3.18 -11.84 14.95
CA GLY A 258 -2.21 -11.06 14.18
C GLY A 258 -2.84 -10.11 13.18
N VAL A 259 -2.01 -9.24 12.64
CA VAL A 259 -2.36 -8.23 11.64
C VAL A 259 -2.08 -8.78 10.23
N GLN A 260 -2.89 -8.39 9.25
CA GLN A 260 -2.58 -8.67 7.85
C GLN A 260 -3.12 -7.59 6.91
N SER A 261 -2.24 -6.67 6.50
CA SER A 261 -2.49 -5.54 5.60
C SER A 261 -3.22 -4.39 6.30
N ALA A 262 -2.73 -3.20 6.02
CA ALA A 262 -3.34 -1.96 6.46
C ALA A 262 -3.26 -0.86 5.37
N LYS A 263 -4.09 0.16 5.54
CA LYS A 263 -4.10 1.40 4.77
C LYS A 263 -4.37 2.57 5.70
N LEU A 264 -3.85 3.72 5.31
CA LEU A 264 -3.77 4.94 6.11
C LEU A 264 -4.39 6.07 5.31
N ILE A 265 -5.09 6.96 5.99
CA ILE A 265 -5.35 8.33 5.52
C ILE A 265 -5.13 9.30 6.66
N VAL A 266 -5.21 10.58 6.35
CA VAL A 266 -5.26 11.65 7.35
C VAL A 266 -6.58 12.39 7.25
N ASP A 267 -7.13 12.80 8.40
CA ASP A 267 -8.32 13.64 8.45
C ASP A 267 -8.00 15.11 8.16
N SER A 268 -9.01 15.97 8.23
CA SER A 268 -8.85 17.42 8.03
C SER A 268 -7.99 18.12 9.09
N ASN A 269 -7.66 17.44 10.20
CA ASN A 269 -6.79 17.94 11.25
C ASN A 269 -5.38 17.32 11.15
N ASN A 270 -5.04 16.68 10.03
CA ASN A 270 -3.80 15.93 9.83
C ASN A 270 -3.61 14.78 10.83
N SER A 271 -4.70 14.27 11.41
CA SER A 271 -4.65 13.13 12.33
C SER A 271 -4.75 11.81 11.55
N PRO A 272 -3.90 10.81 11.84
CA PRO A 272 -3.92 9.54 11.12
C PRO A 272 -5.16 8.71 11.47
N ILE A 273 -5.77 8.12 10.44
CA ILE A 273 -6.82 7.12 10.54
C ILE A 273 -6.37 5.90 9.74
N ILE A 274 -6.39 4.74 10.39
CA ILE A 274 -5.79 3.52 9.84
C ILE A 274 -6.85 2.42 9.77
N ALA A 275 -7.13 1.90 8.59
CA ALA A 275 -7.94 0.70 8.41
C ALA A 275 -7.01 -0.50 8.25
N TYR A 276 -7.25 -1.57 9.00
CA TYR A 276 -6.40 -2.76 8.98
C TYR A 276 -7.20 -4.02 9.25
N ARG A 277 -6.64 -5.17 8.87
CA ARG A 277 -7.19 -6.46 9.26
C ARG A 277 -6.49 -6.99 10.49
N TYR A 278 -7.25 -7.53 11.41
CA TYR A 278 -6.74 -8.18 12.61
C TYR A 278 -7.55 -9.44 12.90
N ARG A 279 -6.87 -10.54 13.18
CA ARG A 279 -7.48 -11.73 13.75
C ARG A 279 -7.28 -11.67 15.25
N GLU A 280 -8.35 -11.66 16.01
CA GLU A 280 -8.32 -11.65 17.46
C GLU A 280 -7.97 -13.03 18.05
N GLU A 281 -7.58 -13.02 19.32
CA GLU A 281 -7.39 -14.23 20.10
C GLU A 281 -8.69 -15.06 20.13
N GLY A 282 -8.57 -16.36 19.80
CA GLY A 282 -9.71 -17.27 19.70
C GLY A 282 -10.55 -17.12 18.42
N SER A 283 -10.27 -16.14 17.55
CA SER A 283 -10.96 -16.01 16.26
C SER A 283 -10.30 -16.90 15.20
N SER A 284 -11.14 -17.53 14.36
CA SER A 284 -10.70 -18.17 13.12
C SER A 284 -10.69 -17.23 11.92
N THR A 285 -11.18 -15.99 12.11
CA THR A 285 -11.37 -15.03 11.01
C THR A 285 -10.72 -13.68 11.29
N PHE A 286 -10.22 -13.03 10.24
CA PHE A 286 -9.77 -11.64 10.29
C PHE A 286 -10.97 -10.70 10.25
N SER A 287 -11.06 -9.85 11.27
CA SER A 287 -11.97 -8.70 11.28
C SER A 287 -11.33 -7.49 10.60
N VAL A 288 -12.18 -6.55 10.17
CA VAL A 288 -11.78 -5.21 9.73
C VAL A 288 -11.83 -4.28 10.92
N LYS A 289 -10.75 -3.54 11.14
CA LYS A 289 -10.58 -2.58 12.22
C LYS A 289 -10.35 -1.19 11.66
N LEU A 290 -10.72 -0.19 12.45
CA LEU A 290 -10.30 1.20 12.28
C LEU A 290 -9.57 1.65 13.54
N ALA A 291 -8.38 2.23 13.38
CA ALA A 291 -7.64 2.91 14.44
C ALA A 291 -7.60 4.42 14.22
N THR A 292 -7.75 5.17 15.30
CA THR A 292 -7.64 6.64 15.36
C THR A 292 -6.80 7.02 16.57
N HIS A 293 -6.00 8.08 16.47
CA HIS A 293 -5.20 8.55 17.60
C HIS A 293 -5.89 9.70 18.35
N ASN A 294 -5.87 9.68 19.69
CA ASN A 294 -6.33 10.79 20.52
C ASN A 294 -5.40 10.98 21.74
N ALA A 295 -5.78 11.85 22.69
CA ALA A 295 -4.98 12.13 23.88
C ALA A 295 -4.70 10.91 24.79
N SER A 296 -5.52 9.85 24.68
CA SER A 296 -5.34 8.58 25.39
C SER A 296 -4.56 7.55 24.56
N GLY A 297 -4.00 7.95 23.41
CA GLY A 297 -3.30 7.08 22.46
C GLY A 297 -4.22 6.49 21.39
N TRP A 298 -3.77 5.39 20.77
CA TRP A 298 -4.50 4.69 19.73
C TRP A 298 -5.79 4.05 20.24
N GLN A 299 -6.91 4.49 19.68
CA GLN A 299 -8.23 3.89 19.83
C GLN A 299 -8.49 2.96 18.65
N ARG A 300 -9.06 1.78 18.91
CA ARG A 300 -9.33 0.75 17.91
C ARG A 300 -10.78 0.31 18.00
N GLN A 301 -11.46 0.24 16.86
CA GLN A 301 -12.85 -0.21 16.76
C GLN A 301 -13.03 -1.26 15.68
N THR A 302 -14.01 -2.15 15.87
CA THR A 302 -14.41 -3.13 14.84
C THR A 302 -15.33 -2.47 13.83
N VAL A 303 -14.95 -2.58 12.56
CA VAL A 303 -15.78 -2.18 11.41
C VAL A 303 -16.62 -3.36 10.93
N TYR A 304 -16.01 -4.55 10.86
CA TYR A 304 -16.66 -5.76 10.38
C TYR A 304 -16.01 -7.02 10.97
N ASN A 305 -16.79 -7.98 11.43
CA ASN A 305 -16.31 -9.26 11.97
C ASN A 305 -17.28 -10.43 11.77
N ALA A 306 -18.22 -10.31 10.83
CA ALA A 306 -19.26 -11.34 10.64
C ALA A 306 -18.78 -12.56 9.84
N SER A 307 -17.72 -12.44 9.04
CA SER A 307 -17.14 -13.54 8.27
C SER A 307 -15.68 -13.28 7.91
N GLU A 308 -15.01 -14.29 7.35
CA GLU A 308 -13.63 -14.16 6.91
C GLU A 308 -13.45 -13.12 5.80
N THR A 309 -12.46 -12.26 6.01
CA THR A 309 -12.10 -11.18 5.10
C THR A 309 -10.91 -11.55 4.24
N ARG A 310 -10.66 -10.85 3.13
CA ARG A 310 -9.44 -10.99 2.32
C ARG A 310 -8.46 -9.88 2.65
N ALA A 311 -7.17 -10.10 2.37
CA ALA A 311 -6.10 -9.07 2.42
C ALA A 311 -6.31 -8.00 1.33
N ALA A 312 -7.41 -7.27 1.45
CA ALA A 312 -7.96 -6.31 0.53
C ALA A 312 -8.69 -5.29 1.39
N ILE A 313 -7.99 -4.20 1.71
CA ILE A 313 -8.48 -3.14 2.59
C ILE A 313 -8.04 -1.80 2.05
N ASP A 314 -8.89 -0.80 2.17
CA ASP A 314 -8.55 0.60 1.88
C ASP A 314 -9.39 1.55 2.72
N VAL A 315 -9.00 2.83 2.77
CA VAL A 315 -9.69 3.84 3.55
C VAL A 315 -9.63 5.19 2.84
N THR A 316 -10.73 5.94 2.91
CA THR A 316 -10.80 7.32 2.40
C THR A 316 -11.46 8.24 3.42
N TRP A 317 -11.21 9.54 3.29
CA TRP A 317 -11.82 10.57 4.13
C TRP A 317 -12.72 11.48 3.28
N THR A 318 -14.00 11.61 3.64
CA THR A 318 -14.96 12.45 2.91
C THR A 318 -14.80 13.94 3.18
N GLY A 319 -13.96 14.33 4.14
CA GLY A 319 -13.94 15.65 4.76
C GLY A 319 -14.57 15.65 6.16
N SER A 320 -15.44 14.68 6.46
CA SER A 320 -16.15 14.58 7.74
C SER A 320 -16.18 13.19 8.36
N ALA A 321 -15.98 12.13 7.55
CA ALA A 321 -16.03 10.76 8.02
C ALA A 321 -15.11 9.85 7.19
N ALA A 322 -14.66 8.76 7.82
CA ALA A 322 -13.94 7.70 7.15
C ALA A 322 -14.91 6.77 6.41
N ARG A 323 -14.50 6.32 5.23
CA ARG A 323 -15.10 5.18 4.50
C ARG A 323 -14.07 4.06 4.48
N VAL A 324 -14.45 2.88 4.95
CA VAL A 324 -13.57 1.71 5.01
C VAL A 324 -13.98 0.70 3.96
N TYR A 325 -13.07 0.35 3.05
CA TYR A 325 -13.28 -0.58 1.97
C TYR A 325 -12.65 -1.92 2.32
N TYR A 326 -13.36 -3.02 2.09
CA TYR A 326 -12.84 -4.36 2.35
C TYR A 326 -13.50 -5.43 1.48
N ALA A 327 -12.88 -6.61 1.40
CA ALA A 327 -13.47 -7.77 0.74
C ALA A 327 -13.63 -8.99 1.67
N VAL A 328 -14.58 -9.87 1.36
CA VAL A 328 -14.90 -11.10 2.10
C VAL A 328 -14.71 -12.37 1.25
N THR A 329 -14.52 -13.51 1.92
CA THR A 329 -14.20 -14.79 1.27
C THR A 329 -15.41 -15.65 0.89
N SER A 330 -16.63 -15.26 1.28
CA SER A 330 -17.88 -15.96 0.91
C SER A 330 -19.03 -14.98 0.60
N GLY A 331 -20.15 -15.50 0.06
CA GLY A 331 -21.34 -14.70 -0.32
C GLY A 331 -21.46 -14.39 -1.81
N THR A 332 -22.55 -13.74 -2.21
CA THR A 332 -22.76 -13.25 -3.59
C THR A 332 -21.97 -11.96 -3.81
N ASP A 333 -22.08 -11.03 -2.87
CA ASP A 333 -21.38 -9.76 -2.89
C ASP A 333 -20.09 -9.87 -2.07
N ARG A 334 -18.96 -9.46 -2.66
CA ARG A 334 -17.63 -9.71 -2.08
C ARG A 334 -16.88 -8.48 -1.61
N ALA A 335 -17.18 -7.30 -2.12
CA ALA A 335 -16.51 -6.08 -1.72
C ALA A 335 -17.50 -5.06 -1.20
N TYR A 336 -17.13 -4.40 -0.12
CA TYR A 336 -17.99 -3.50 0.63
C TYR A 336 -17.26 -2.20 0.96
N MET A 337 -18.03 -1.13 1.05
CA MET A 337 -17.68 0.11 1.71
C MET A 337 -18.52 0.22 2.98
N ALA A 338 -17.88 0.33 4.14
CA ALA A 338 -18.55 0.61 5.39
C ALA A 338 -18.42 2.09 5.76
N THR A 339 -19.52 2.66 6.27
CA THR A 339 -19.58 4.02 6.83
C THR A 339 -20.13 3.98 8.24
N LEU A 340 -19.69 4.92 9.08
CA LEU A 340 -20.14 5.03 10.46
C LEU A 340 -21.27 6.05 10.56
N SER A 341 -22.42 5.63 11.11
CA SER A 341 -23.53 6.52 11.44
C SER A 341 -24.18 6.07 12.75
N GLY A 342 -24.39 6.99 13.69
CA GLY A 342 -24.96 6.68 15.00
C GLY A 342 -24.16 5.63 15.81
N GLY A 343 -22.85 5.54 15.59
CA GLY A 343 -21.98 4.53 16.22
C GLY A 343 -22.03 3.14 15.58
N VAL A 344 -22.77 2.96 14.48
CA VAL A 344 -22.92 1.69 13.77
C VAL A 344 -22.25 1.75 12.40
N TRP A 345 -21.38 0.78 12.11
CA TRP A 345 -20.80 0.59 10.79
C TRP A 345 -21.79 -0.12 9.88
N THR A 346 -22.18 0.54 8.78
CA THR A 346 -23.11 -0.02 7.79
C THR A 346 -22.37 -0.32 6.49
N PRO A 347 -22.23 -1.60 6.09
CA PRO A 347 -21.60 -1.97 4.83
C PRO A 347 -22.57 -1.80 3.65
N THR A 348 -22.05 -1.32 2.53
CA THR A 348 -22.72 -1.24 1.24
C THR A 348 -21.87 -1.95 0.20
N SER A 349 -22.46 -2.85 -0.58
CA SER A 349 -21.77 -3.56 -1.66
C SER A 349 -21.31 -2.57 -2.75
N ILE A 350 -20.04 -2.63 -3.13
CA ILE A 350 -19.45 -1.74 -4.15
C ILE A 350 -19.32 -2.39 -5.52
N ALA A 351 -19.58 -3.70 -5.61
CA ALA A 351 -19.64 -4.45 -6.85
C ALA A 351 -20.59 -5.66 -6.70
N PRO A 352 -21.92 -5.42 -6.69
CA PRO A 352 -22.90 -6.48 -6.48
C PRO A 352 -22.77 -7.62 -7.49
N GLY A 353 -22.78 -8.87 -7.00
CA GLY A 353 -22.65 -10.09 -7.81
C GLY A 353 -21.28 -10.33 -8.44
N VAL A 354 -20.28 -9.48 -8.16
CA VAL A 354 -18.92 -9.65 -8.68
C VAL A 354 -18.01 -10.21 -7.60
N PRO A 355 -17.25 -11.29 -7.87
CA PRO A 355 -16.39 -11.92 -6.88
C PRO A 355 -15.05 -11.17 -6.71
N ILE A 356 -15.13 -9.93 -6.23
CA ILE A 356 -13.94 -9.10 -5.97
C ILE A 356 -13.08 -9.69 -4.86
N GLU A 357 -11.77 -9.78 -5.10
CA GLU A 357 -10.80 -10.36 -4.17
C GLU A 357 -9.70 -9.41 -3.73
N ARG A 358 -9.39 -8.40 -4.54
CA ARG A 358 -8.50 -7.28 -4.19
C ARG A 358 -9.13 -5.97 -4.59
N LEU A 359 -8.74 -4.92 -3.87
CA LEU A 359 -9.15 -3.56 -4.16
C LEU A 359 -8.02 -2.59 -3.84
N ALA A 360 -8.07 -1.44 -4.50
CA ALA A 360 -7.39 -0.23 -4.11
C ALA A 360 -8.33 0.95 -4.39
N VAL A 361 -8.32 1.95 -3.54
CA VAL A 361 -9.24 3.08 -3.59
C VAL A 361 -8.45 4.36 -3.39
N LYS A 362 -8.67 5.33 -4.27
CA LYS A 362 -8.06 6.65 -4.14
C LYS A 362 -9.11 7.72 -4.30
N ARG A 363 -9.22 8.61 -3.31
CA ARG A 363 -10.08 9.78 -3.40
C ARG A 363 -9.41 10.83 -4.26
N ASN A 364 -10.08 11.25 -5.32
CA ASN A 364 -9.56 12.26 -6.22
C ASN A 364 -9.85 13.69 -5.72
N ALA A 365 -9.28 14.68 -6.39
CA ALA A 365 -9.45 16.10 -6.05
C ALA A 365 -10.89 16.63 -6.16
N LYS A 366 -11.80 15.89 -6.81
CA LYS A 366 -13.23 16.22 -6.90
C LYS A 366 -14.05 15.58 -5.78
N GLY A 367 -13.40 14.90 -4.84
CA GLY A 367 -14.07 14.17 -3.77
C GLY A 367 -14.81 12.93 -4.26
N VAL A 368 -14.35 12.30 -5.34
CA VAL A 368 -14.87 11.01 -5.80
C VAL A 368 -13.85 9.94 -5.45
N ASP A 369 -14.29 8.88 -4.80
CA ASP A 369 -13.46 7.71 -4.58
C ASP A 369 -13.40 6.93 -5.90
N ILE A 370 -12.18 6.73 -6.39
CA ILE A 370 -11.88 5.94 -7.59
C ILE A 370 -11.48 4.55 -7.12
N LEU A 371 -12.11 3.53 -7.68
CA LEU A 371 -11.94 2.15 -7.24
C LEU A 371 -11.26 1.34 -8.33
N TYR A 372 -10.22 0.62 -7.93
CA TYR A 372 -9.60 -0.48 -8.65
C TYR A 372 -10.09 -1.77 -8.01
N LEU A 373 -10.86 -2.59 -8.72
CA LEU A 373 -11.43 -3.83 -8.20
C LEU A 373 -10.98 -5.02 -9.04
N VAL A 374 -10.45 -6.04 -8.36
CA VAL A 374 -9.85 -7.21 -8.99
C VAL A 374 -10.77 -8.42 -8.82
N ASP A 375 -11.26 -8.93 -9.95
CA ASP A 375 -11.98 -10.20 -10.04
C ASP A 375 -11.01 -11.27 -10.54
N LEU A 376 -10.35 -11.95 -9.59
CA LEU A 376 -9.38 -13.01 -9.88
C LEU A 376 -10.04 -14.24 -10.51
N THR A 377 -11.28 -14.53 -10.13
CA THR A 377 -12.04 -15.68 -10.66
C THR A 377 -12.24 -15.57 -12.16
N ASN A 378 -12.57 -14.38 -12.67
CA ASN A 378 -12.83 -14.13 -14.08
C ASN A 378 -11.67 -13.40 -14.80
N LEU A 379 -10.55 -13.19 -14.12
CA LEU A 379 -9.37 -12.46 -14.62
C LEU A 379 -9.70 -11.06 -15.16
N LYS A 380 -10.63 -10.36 -14.49
CA LYS A 380 -11.09 -9.02 -14.85
C LYS A 380 -10.56 -7.95 -13.91
N LEU A 381 -10.23 -6.82 -14.52
CA LEU A 381 -9.98 -5.58 -13.82
C LEU A 381 -11.16 -4.64 -14.02
N ILE A 382 -11.68 -4.08 -12.92
CA ILE A 382 -12.90 -3.27 -12.91
C ILE A 382 -12.63 -1.91 -12.29
N TYR A 383 -13.04 -0.87 -13.02
CA TYR A 383 -13.03 0.50 -12.56
C TYR A 383 -14.38 0.86 -11.93
N GLY A 384 -14.34 1.44 -10.74
CA GLY A 384 -15.53 1.95 -10.04
C GLY A 384 -15.37 3.42 -9.65
N ARG A 385 -16.50 4.08 -9.38
CA ARG A 385 -16.56 5.43 -8.83
C ARG A 385 -17.59 5.46 -7.71
N ASN A 386 -17.25 6.09 -6.59
CA ASN A 386 -18.16 6.35 -5.49
C ASN A 386 -18.08 7.83 -5.09
N PRO A 387 -19.12 8.64 -5.35
CA PRO A 387 -19.10 10.08 -5.14
C PRO A 387 -19.04 10.51 -3.66
#